data_AF-A0A7Y8BVE0-F1
#
_entry.id   AF-A0A7Y8BVE0-F1
#
_cell.length_a   1.000
_cell.length_b   1.000
_cell.length_c   1.000
_cell.angle_alpha   90.00
_cell.angle_beta   90.00
_cell.angle_gamma   90.00
#
_symmetry.space_group_name_H-M   'P 1'
#
loop_
_entity.id
_entity.type
_entity.pdbx_description
1 polymer ?
#
loop_
_entity_poly.entity_id
_entity_poly.type
_entity_poly.pdbx_seq_one_letter_code
_entity_poly.pdbx_strand_id
1 'polypeptide(L)'
;MPTSPVQVTINGELIETSALRSILEAVIDSGQPLIDAVGCMGQGVCGSCRVLIRRAGEREVSTALACETRVEQGLQISFLDHLPMNRHHTYNLHDWDDTWNISERIAATFPEASHCRHCGGCDRACPKGLEVQKGVNLAAVGDLSASQVFDECIMCNLCTIACPEHISPNHLGLYIRRMSASIGFRPADLMQRLSQINRGVMNVDPNVTLE
;
A
#
# COMPACT_ATOMS: atom_id res chain seq x y z
N MET A 1 8.70 -29.28 -16.78
CA MET A 1 8.87 -29.09 -18.23
C MET A 1 9.61 -27.78 -18.44
N PRO A 2 10.68 -27.71 -19.23
CA PRO A 2 11.31 -26.43 -19.54
C PRO A 2 10.33 -25.59 -20.38
N THR A 3 9.88 -24.48 -19.83
CA THR A 3 9.08 -23.49 -20.56
C THR A 3 9.99 -22.75 -21.54
N SER A 4 9.49 -22.50 -22.76
CA SER A 4 10.22 -21.68 -23.74
C SER A 4 10.59 -20.32 -23.13
N PRO A 5 11.79 -19.80 -23.43
CA PRO A 5 12.18 -18.47 -22.99
C PRO A 5 11.21 -17.44 -23.56
N VAL A 6 10.94 -16.39 -22.78
CA VAL A 6 10.17 -15.23 -23.18
C VAL A 6 11.07 -14.00 -23.16
N GLN A 7 10.79 -13.08 -24.07
CA GLN A 7 11.47 -11.80 -24.17
C GLN A 7 10.58 -10.69 -23.61
N VAL A 8 11.12 -9.92 -22.68
CA VAL A 8 10.45 -8.78 -22.04
C VAL A 8 11.34 -7.54 -22.12
N THR A 9 10.73 -6.36 -22.06
CA THR A 9 11.48 -5.10 -21.95
C THR A 9 11.30 -4.51 -20.56
N ILE A 10 12.37 -4.43 -19.78
CA ILE A 10 12.36 -3.87 -18.41
C ILE A 10 13.19 -2.60 -18.38
N ASN A 11 12.59 -1.47 -18.02
CA ASN A 11 13.24 -0.15 -17.97
C ASN A 11 13.97 0.23 -19.29
N GLY A 12 13.46 -0.26 -20.42
CA GLY A 12 14.05 -0.05 -21.75
C GLY A 12 15.06 -1.10 -22.22
N GLU A 13 15.44 -2.05 -21.36
CA GLU A 13 16.37 -3.13 -21.70
C GLU A 13 15.64 -4.42 -22.05
N LEU A 14 16.10 -5.11 -23.10
CA LEU A 14 15.54 -6.40 -23.51
C LEU A 14 16.17 -7.52 -22.67
N ILE A 15 15.32 -8.30 -21.99
CA ILE A 15 15.72 -9.41 -21.13
C ILE A 15 15.04 -10.68 -21.62
N GLU A 16 15.82 -11.74 -21.78
CA GLU A 16 15.33 -13.08 -22.05
C GLU A 16 15.31 -13.89 -20.75
N THR A 17 14.15 -14.44 -20.40
CA THR A 17 13.96 -15.17 -19.14
C THR A 17 12.92 -16.29 -19.27
N SER A 18 12.72 -17.09 -18.23
CA SER A 18 11.71 -18.13 -18.21
C SER A 18 10.32 -17.56 -17.89
N ALA A 19 9.28 -18.01 -18.60
CA ALA A 19 7.87 -17.68 -18.31
C ALA A 19 7.42 -18.06 -16.88
N LEU A 20 8.19 -18.90 -16.18
CA LEU A 20 7.93 -19.25 -14.78
C LEU A 20 8.41 -18.21 -13.78
N ARG A 21 9.20 -17.21 -14.21
CA ARG A 21 9.69 -16.14 -13.35
C ARG A 21 8.65 -15.05 -13.18
N SER A 22 8.65 -14.45 -12.00
CA SER A 22 8.09 -13.13 -11.79
C SER A 22 8.97 -12.06 -12.46
N ILE A 23 8.42 -10.85 -12.64
CA ILE A 23 9.19 -9.70 -13.14
C ILE A 23 10.40 -9.44 -12.23
N LEU A 24 10.24 -9.51 -10.91
CA LEU A 24 11.34 -9.28 -9.97
C LEU A 24 12.44 -10.35 -10.10
N GLU A 25 12.07 -11.63 -10.23
CA GLU A 25 13.05 -12.69 -10.46
C GLU A 25 13.74 -12.56 -11.81
N ALA A 26 13.04 -12.10 -12.85
CA ALA A 26 13.65 -11.84 -14.16
C ALA A 26 14.74 -10.76 -14.11
N VAL A 27 14.56 -9.73 -13.28
CA VAL A 27 15.61 -8.72 -13.01
C VAL A 27 16.80 -9.32 -12.25
N ILE A 28 16.54 -10.20 -11.28
CA ILE A 28 17.61 -10.89 -10.55
C ILE A 28 18.42 -11.79 -11.49
N ASP A 29 17.72 -12.58 -12.31
CA ASP A 29 18.32 -13.52 -13.24
C ASP A 29 19.13 -12.82 -14.35
N SER A 30 18.78 -11.57 -14.72
CA SER A 30 19.51 -10.78 -15.72
C SER A 30 20.87 -10.27 -15.22
N GLY A 31 21.16 -10.41 -13.92
CA GLY A 31 22.40 -9.94 -13.30
C GLY A 31 22.43 -8.43 -13.04
N GLN A 32 21.32 -7.72 -13.26
CA GLN A 32 21.20 -6.31 -12.89
C GLN A 32 21.20 -6.17 -11.35
N PRO A 33 21.89 -5.15 -10.80
CA PRO A 33 21.90 -4.93 -9.36
C PRO A 33 20.54 -4.38 -8.88
N LEU A 34 19.91 -5.08 -7.94
CA LEU A 34 18.73 -4.58 -7.23
C LEU A 34 19.13 -3.60 -6.13
N ILE A 35 19.18 -2.31 -6.46
CA ILE A 35 19.52 -1.24 -5.51
C ILE A 35 18.28 -0.55 -4.92
N ASP A 36 17.13 -0.68 -5.57
CA ASP A 36 15.84 -0.11 -5.18
C ASP A 36 14.68 -1.03 -5.62
N ALA A 37 13.45 -0.55 -5.46
CA ALA A 37 12.22 -1.24 -5.88
C ALA A 37 12.11 -2.72 -5.44
N VAL A 38 12.65 -3.04 -4.25
CA VAL A 38 12.66 -4.38 -3.66
C VAL A 38 12.29 -4.32 -2.17
N GLY A 39 11.82 -5.44 -1.62
CA GLY A 39 11.40 -5.53 -0.23
C GLY A 39 11.20 -7.00 0.19
N CYS A 40 9.94 -7.44 0.33
CA CYS A 40 9.59 -8.80 0.79
C CYS A 40 9.90 -9.97 -0.19
N MET A 41 10.49 -9.69 -1.37
CA MET A 41 10.94 -10.67 -2.36
C MET A 41 9.95 -11.82 -2.67
N GLY A 42 8.72 -11.50 -3.12
CA GLY A 42 7.78 -12.52 -3.66
C GLY A 42 6.47 -12.68 -2.88
N GLN A 43 6.34 -12.04 -1.72
CA GLN A 43 5.13 -12.19 -0.89
C GLN A 43 4.06 -11.12 -1.17
N GLY A 44 4.38 -10.06 -1.92
CA GLY A 44 3.44 -8.99 -2.22
C GLY A 44 2.96 -8.17 -1.02
N VAL A 45 3.66 -8.19 0.12
CA VAL A 45 3.18 -7.56 1.38
C VAL A 45 3.79 -6.20 1.68
N CYS A 46 4.95 -5.86 1.10
CA CYS A 46 5.67 -4.62 1.43
C CYS A 46 5.32 -3.42 0.53
N GLY A 47 4.76 -3.67 -0.66
CA GLY A 47 4.46 -2.62 -1.64
C GLY A 47 5.66 -1.95 -2.31
N SER A 48 6.90 -2.46 -2.18
CA SER A 48 8.11 -1.80 -2.71
C SER A 48 8.34 -1.98 -4.22
N CYS A 49 8.04 -3.16 -4.78
CA CYS A 49 8.41 -3.54 -6.15
C CYS A 49 7.38 -3.13 -7.22
N ARG A 50 7.00 -1.86 -7.19
CA ARG A 50 5.89 -1.31 -7.99
C ARG A 50 6.32 -1.12 -9.43
N VAL A 51 5.47 -1.55 -10.35
CA VAL A 51 5.73 -1.43 -11.79
C VAL A 51 4.51 -0.93 -12.54
N LEU A 52 4.77 -0.22 -13.62
CA LEU A 52 3.84 -0.05 -14.73
C LEU A 52 4.10 -1.16 -15.75
N ILE A 53 3.03 -1.79 -16.24
CA ILE A 53 3.13 -2.84 -17.24
C ILE A 53 2.24 -2.52 -18.45
N ARG A 54 2.69 -2.92 -19.63
CA ARG A 54 1.91 -2.94 -20.86
C ARG A 54 2.14 -4.26 -21.57
N ARG A 55 1.08 -5.03 -21.79
CA ARG A 55 1.15 -6.32 -22.50
C ARG A 55 1.29 -6.11 -24.00
N ALA A 56 1.81 -7.13 -24.67
CA ALA A 56 1.97 -7.11 -26.12
C ALA A 56 0.62 -6.91 -26.83
N GLY A 57 0.54 -5.92 -27.71
CA GLY A 57 -0.68 -5.58 -28.46
C GLY A 57 -1.71 -4.76 -27.69
N GLU A 58 -1.51 -4.54 -26.39
CA GLU A 58 -2.39 -3.69 -25.58
C GLU A 58 -1.94 -2.23 -25.60
N ARG A 59 -2.91 -1.32 -25.57
CA ARG A 59 -2.65 0.14 -25.46
C ARG A 59 -2.66 0.63 -24.02
N GLU A 60 -3.35 -0.10 -23.15
CA GLU A 60 -3.52 0.28 -21.76
C GLU A 60 -2.25 -0.01 -20.95
N VAL A 61 -1.96 0.86 -20.00
CA VAL A 61 -0.90 0.68 -19.01
C VAL A 61 -1.59 0.39 -17.69
N SER A 62 -1.26 -0.75 -17.08
CA SER A 62 -1.76 -1.11 -15.75
C SER A 62 -0.62 -1.08 -14.73
N THR A 63 -0.98 -1.04 -13.45
CA THR A 63 -0.03 -1.14 -12.35
C THR A 63 0.05 -2.57 -11.84
N ALA A 64 1.19 -2.97 -11.28
CA ALA A 64 1.35 -4.28 -10.68
C ALA A 64 2.49 -4.29 -9.63
N LEU A 65 2.63 -5.42 -8.94
CA LEU A 65 3.80 -5.74 -8.13
C LEU A 65 4.68 -6.72 -8.89
N ALA A 66 5.95 -6.35 -9.11
CA ALA A 66 6.89 -7.13 -9.89
C ALA A 66 7.09 -8.54 -9.31
N CYS A 67 7.02 -8.68 -7.98
CA CYS A 67 7.22 -9.96 -7.31
C CYS A 67 6.01 -10.91 -7.35
N GLU A 68 4.82 -10.41 -7.71
CA GLU A 68 3.60 -11.23 -7.84
C GLU A 68 3.17 -11.40 -9.31
N THR A 69 3.85 -10.74 -10.24
CA THR A 69 3.45 -10.72 -11.66
C THR A 69 4.44 -11.55 -12.47
N ARG A 70 3.94 -12.54 -13.21
CA ARG A 70 4.76 -13.37 -14.11
C ARG A 70 5.16 -12.59 -15.36
N VAL A 71 6.32 -12.92 -15.91
CA VAL A 71 6.72 -12.41 -17.23
C VAL A 71 5.92 -13.10 -18.34
N GLU A 72 5.58 -12.33 -19.38
CA GLU A 72 4.84 -12.79 -20.56
C GLU A 72 5.56 -12.28 -21.82
N GLN A 73 5.45 -13.00 -22.94
CA GLN A 73 6.12 -12.61 -24.19
C GLN A 73 5.73 -11.18 -24.63
N GLY A 74 6.74 -10.33 -24.85
CA GLY A 74 6.56 -8.95 -25.28
C GLY A 74 6.02 -8.00 -24.21
N LEU A 75 6.02 -8.41 -22.94
CA LEU A 75 5.65 -7.55 -21.81
C LEU A 75 6.65 -6.39 -21.70
N GLN A 76 6.13 -5.18 -21.55
CA GLN A 76 6.91 -3.98 -21.31
C GLN A 76 6.68 -3.51 -19.88
N ILE A 77 7.76 -3.32 -19.13
CA ILE A 77 7.78 -3.04 -17.70
C ILE A 77 8.59 -1.77 -17.46
N SER A 78 8.06 -0.88 -16.63
CA SER A 78 8.80 0.23 -16.03
C SER A 78 8.65 0.17 -14.51
N PHE A 79 9.77 0.13 -13.80
CA PHE A 79 9.79 0.34 -12.36
C PHE A 79 9.50 1.81 -12.02
N LEU A 80 8.88 2.02 -10.87
CA LEU A 80 8.58 3.34 -10.34
C LEU A 80 9.66 3.73 -9.32
N ASP A 81 10.78 4.25 -9.83
CA ASP A 81 12.01 4.49 -9.06
C ASP A 81 11.92 5.75 -8.19
N HIS A 82 11.28 6.82 -8.69
CA HIS A 82 11.17 8.08 -7.97
C HIS A 82 9.72 8.55 -7.87
N LEU A 83 9.16 8.39 -6.68
CA LEU A 83 7.89 8.98 -6.28
C LEU A 83 8.19 10.01 -5.19
N PRO A 84 8.38 11.29 -5.53
CA PRO A 84 8.55 12.35 -4.55
C PRO A 84 7.20 12.54 -3.85
N MET A 85 6.94 11.70 -2.86
CA MET A 85 5.81 11.86 -1.97
C MET A 85 6.26 12.79 -0.85
N ASN A 86 6.05 14.08 -1.05
CA ASN A 86 6.06 14.98 0.09
C ASN A 86 5.00 14.47 1.07
N ARG A 87 5.33 14.34 2.36
CA ARG A 87 4.29 14.09 3.38
C ARG A 87 3.31 15.25 3.31
N HIS A 88 2.16 15.01 2.71
CA HIS A 88 1.16 16.06 2.52
C HIS A 88 0.53 16.47 3.85
N HIS A 89 0.38 15.52 4.79
CA HIS A 89 -0.41 15.73 6.01
C HIS A 89 0.31 15.30 7.28
N THR A 90 0.29 16.17 8.28
CA THR A 90 0.78 15.92 9.63
C THR A 90 -0.36 15.96 10.62
N TYR A 91 -0.44 14.96 11.50
CA TYR A 91 -1.48 14.83 12.52
C TYR A 91 -0.91 14.09 13.74
N ASN A 92 -1.50 14.32 14.89
CA ASN A 92 -1.19 13.68 16.16
C ASN A 92 -2.35 12.80 16.62
N LEU A 93 -2.05 11.80 17.45
CA LEU A 93 -3.09 10.92 18.01
C LEU A 93 -4.08 11.69 18.91
N HIS A 94 -3.59 12.71 19.62
CA HIS A 94 -4.40 13.60 20.48
C HIS A 94 -5.39 14.45 19.69
N ASP A 95 -5.21 14.58 18.38
CA ASP A 95 -6.16 15.29 17.54
C ASP A 95 -7.51 14.56 17.50
N TRP A 96 -7.63 13.33 18.03
CA TRP A 96 -8.86 12.51 17.98
C TRP A 96 -9.49 12.26 19.34
N ASP A 97 -9.01 12.93 20.40
CA ASP A 97 -9.54 12.78 21.76
C ASP A 97 -11.02 13.24 21.85
N ASP A 98 -11.40 14.20 21.00
CA ASP A 98 -12.78 14.66 20.84
C ASP A 98 -13.44 14.00 19.61
N THR A 99 -14.23 12.96 19.90
CA THR A 99 -14.90 12.13 18.89
C THR A 99 -16.10 12.81 18.23
N TRP A 100 -16.66 13.87 18.82
CA TRP A 100 -17.84 14.56 18.28
C TRP A 100 -17.53 15.30 16.97
N ASN A 101 -16.26 15.69 16.77
CA ASN A 101 -15.81 16.48 15.62
C ASN A 101 -14.94 15.68 14.64
N ILE A 102 -15.07 14.34 14.60
CA ILE A 102 -14.26 13.47 13.73
C ILE A 102 -14.37 13.85 12.25
N SER A 103 -15.58 14.09 11.75
CA SER A 103 -15.79 14.45 10.33
C SER A 103 -15.09 15.75 9.96
N GLU A 104 -15.15 16.76 10.84
CA GLU A 104 -14.47 18.04 10.65
C GLU A 104 -12.94 17.89 10.68
N ARG A 105 -12.42 17.02 11.55
CA ARG A 105 -10.98 16.72 11.64
C ARG A 105 -10.45 16.00 10.41
N ILE A 106 -11.24 15.07 9.86
CA ILE A 106 -10.91 14.41 8.59
C ILE A 106 -10.89 15.46 7.47
N ALA A 107 -11.92 16.31 7.36
CA ALA A 107 -11.97 17.36 6.35
C ALA A 107 -10.86 18.40 6.49
N ALA A 108 -10.41 18.70 7.71
CA ALA A 108 -9.29 19.60 7.95
C ALA A 108 -7.93 18.96 7.59
N THR A 109 -7.77 17.65 7.81
CA THR A 109 -6.52 16.94 7.54
C THR A 109 -6.41 16.51 6.07
N PHE A 110 -7.52 16.12 5.43
CA PHE A 110 -7.59 15.67 4.03
C PHE A 110 -8.73 16.41 3.30
N PRO A 111 -8.63 17.74 3.12
CA PRO A 111 -9.68 18.53 2.47
C PRO A 111 -10.03 18.02 1.06
N GLU A 112 -9.02 17.52 0.35
CA GLU A 112 -9.16 17.00 -1.00
C GLU A 112 -9.97 15.70 -1.10
N ALA A 113 -10.18 14.97 0.01
CA ALA A 113 -10.98 13.74 0.01
C ALA A 113 -12.41 13.99 -0.51
N SER A 114 -12.97 15.16 -0.19
CA SER A 114 -14.30 15.59 -0.65
C SER A 114 -14.39 15.84 -2.16
N HIS A 115 -13.24 15.97 -2.85
CA HIS A 115 -13.18 16.22 -4.30
C HIS A 115 -13.22 14.93 -5.13
N CYS A 116 -13.37 13.75 -4.51
CA CYS A 116 -13.43 12.47 -5.21
C CYS A 116 -14.44 12.50 -6.38
N ARG A 117 -13.94 12.38 -7.61
CA ARG A 117 -14.75 12.40 -8.84
C ARG A 117 -15.29 11.03 -9.27
N HIS A 118 -15.15 10.01 -8.42
CA HIS A 118 -15.70 8.67 -8.67
C HIS A 118 -15.22 8.01 -9.98
N CYS A 119 -13.94 8.15 -10.35
CA CYS A 119 -13.40 7.65 -11.63
C CYS A 119 -12.89 6.20 -11.63
N GLY A 120 -12.81 5.55 -10.46
CA GLY A 120 -12.32 4.18 -10.26
C GLY A 120 -10.82 3.98 -10.57
N GLY A 121 -10.06 5.05 -10.77
CA GLY A 121 -8.63 4.95 -11.12
C GLY A 121 -7.81 4.31 -9.99
N CYS A 122 -8.11 4.64 -8.74
CA CYS A 122 -7.45 4.07 -7.56
C CYS A 122 -7.76 2.57 -7.37
N ASP A 123 -8.98 2.13 -7.69
CA ASP A 123 -9.38 0.72 -7.61
C ASP A 123 -8.61 -0.11 -8.65
N ARG A 124 -8.60 0.35 -9.91
CA ARG A 124 -7.83 -0.29 -11.00
C ARG A 124 -6.33 -0.31 -10.73
N ALA A 125 -5.81 0.69 -10.02
CA ALA A 125 -4.40 0.77 -9.69
C ALA A 125 -3.99 -0.09 -8.48
N CYS A 126 -4.94 -0.58 -7.68
CA CYS A 126 -4.66 -1.29 -6.44
C CYS A 126 -4.31 -2.77 -6.73
N PRO A 127 -3.07 -3.22 -6.50
CA PRO A 127 -2.67 -4.61 -6.78
C PRO A 127 -3.32 -5.62 -5.82
N LYS A 128 -3.92 -5.14 -4.73
CA LYS A 128 -4.67 -5.96 -3.77
C LYS A 128 -6.19 -5.95 -4.02
N GLY A 129 -6.66 -5.25 -5.07
CA GLY A 129 -8.08 -5.26 -5.44
C GLY A 129 -9.02 -4.59 -4.44
N LEU A 130 -8.51 -3.67 -3.62
CA LEU A 130 -9.32 -2.93 -2.66
C LEU A 130 -10.34 -2.01 -3.36
N GLU A 131 -11.52 -1.86 -2.77
CA GLU A 131 -12.51 -0.84 -3.16
C GLU A 131 -12.08 0.57 -2.68
N VAL A 132 -10.88 1.01 -3.08
CA VAL A 132 -10.24 2.26 -2.63
C VAL A 132 -11.16 3.47 -2.77
N GLN A 133 -11.88 3.62 -3.90
CA GLN A 133 -12.81 4.72 -4.12
C GLN A 133 -13.92 4.76 -3.07
N LYS A 134 -14.51 3.60 -2.74
CA LYS A 134 -15.51 3.47 -1.69
C LYS A 134 -14.93 3.86 -0.34
N GLY A 135 -13.72 3.41 -0.03
CA GLY A 135 -12.99 3.80 1.18
C GLY A 135 -12.79 5.32 1.29
N VAL A 136 -12.40 5.98 0.18
CA VAL A 136 -12.29 7.45 0.12
C VAL A 136 -13.63 8.12 0.38
N ASN A 137 -14.71 7.66 -0.26
CA ASN A 137 -16.03 8.25 -0.12
C ASN A 137 -16.58 8.14 1.31
N LEU A 138 -16.41 6.97 1.94
CA LEU A 138 -16.77 6.75 3.34
C LEU A 138 -15.97 7.68 4.26
N ALA A 139 -14.65 7.74 4.07
CA ALA A 139 -13.79 8.62 4.85
C ALA A 139 -14.16 10.10 4.69
N ALA A 140 -14.48 10.55 3.48
CA ALA A 140 -14.83 11.95 3.18
C ALA A 140 -16.10 12.43 3.92
N VAL A 141 -17.02 11.52 4.26
CA VAL A 141 -18.23 11.82 5.05
C VAL A 141 -18.08 11.50 6.54
N GLY A 142 -16.87 11.12 6.98
CA GLY A 142 -16.58 10.78 8.37
C GLY A 142 -16.95 9.36 8.79
N ASP A 143 -17.26 8.47 7.84
CA ASP A 143 -17.58 7.08 8.13
C ASP A 143 -16.30 6.25 8.34
N LEU A 144 -16.08 5.84 9.59
CA LEU A 144 -14.90 5.09 10.01
C LEU A 144 -14.89 3.63 9.54
N SER A 145 -15.99 3.11 8.97
CA SER A 145 -15.97 1.81 8.27
C SER A 145 -15.02 1.80 7.08
N ALA A 146 -14.62 2.98 6.58
CA ALA A 146 -13.51 3.12 5.62
C ALA A 146 -12.22 2.41 6.10
N SER A 147 -11.97 2.32 7.42
CA SER A 147 -10.81 1.60 7.96
C SER A 147 -10.72 0.15 7.46
N GLN A 148 -11.86 -0.56 7.39
CA GLN A 148 -11.95 -1.95 6.95
C GLN A 148 -11.61 -2.09 5.47
N VAL A 149 -12.01 -1.12 4.64
CA VAL A 149 -11.67 -1.10 3.20
C VAL A 149 -10.16 -1.05 2.99
N PHE A 150 -9.42 -0.43 3.91
CA PHE A 150 -7.98 -0.23 3.83
C PHE A 150 -7.16 -1.21 4.67
N ASP A 151 -7.75 -2.25 5.26
CA ASP A 151 -7.04 -3.11 6.21
C ASP A 151 -5.88 -3.89 5.57
N GLU A 152 -6.09 -4.38 4.34
CA GLU A 152 -5.08 -5.08 3.55
C GLU A 152 -4.19 -4.12 2.74
N CYS A 153 -4.30 -2.81 2.95
CA CYS A 153 -3.48 -1.83 2.26
C CYS A 153 -2.00 -1.98 2.65
N ILE A 154 -1.18 -2.36 1.67
CA ILE A 154 0.27 -2.52 1.79
C ILE A 154 1.08 -1.23 1.57
N MET A 155 0.41 -0.07 1.53
CA MET A 155 1.04 1.24 1.32
C MET A 155 1.94 1.34 0.06
N CYS A 156 1.55 0.67 -1.03
CA CYS A 156 2.30 0.73 -2.30
C CYS A 156 2.18 2.08 -3.03
N ASN A 157 1.29 2.99 -2.64
CA ASN A 157 1.09 4.31 -3.27
C ASN A 157 0.64 4.31 -4.74
N LEU A 158 0.31 3.16 -5.34
CA LEU A 158 -0.18 3.12 -6.73
C LEU A 158 -1.51 3.89 -6.91
N CYS A 159 -2.40 3.81 -5.92
CA CYS A 159 -3.64 4.59 -5.92
C CYS A 159 -3.42 6.10 -5.79
N THR A 160 -2.32 6.54 -5.17
CA THR A 160 -1.93 7.97 -5.09
C THR A 160 -1.61 8.52 -6.46
N ILE A 161 -0.84 7.77 -7.25
CA ILE A 161 -0.42 8.17 -8.61
C ILE A 161 -1.62 8.17 -9.55
N ALA A 162 -2.53 7.22 -9.37
CA ALA A 162 -3.72 7.08 -10.20
C ALA A 162 -4.81 8.12 -9.87
N CYS A 163 -4.72 8.84 -8.76
CA CYS A 163 -5.75 9.77 -8.32
C CYS A 163 -5.57 11.15 -8.98
N PRO A 164 -6.48 11.59 -9.86
CA PRO A 164 -6.38 12.90 -10.51
C PRO A 164 -6.68 14.07 -9.56
N GLU A 165 -7.33 13.79 -8.43
CA GLU A 165 -7.70 14.78 -7.40
C GLU A 165 -6.61 14.91 -6.31
N HIS A 166 -5.48 14.23 -6.48
CA HIS A 166 -4.33 14.28 -5.58
C HIS A 166 -4.62 13.87 -4.11
N ILE A 167 -5.65 13.03 -3.89
CA ILE A 167 -6.13 12.61 -2.55
C ILE A 167 -5.12 11.80 -1.74
N SER A 168 -4.19 11.10 -2.39
CA SER A 168 -3.36 10.07 -1.74
C SER A 168 -4.19 9.03 -0.96
N PRO A 169 -5.08 8.25 -1.62
CA PRO A 169 -6.09 7.43 -0.95
C PRO A 169 -5.56 6.47 0.13
N ASN A 170 -4.40 5.86 -0.07
CA ASN A 170 -3.81 4.98 0.94
C ASN A 170 -3.36 5.72 2.20
N HIS A 171 -2.97 7.00 2.09
CA HIS A 171 -2.62 7.82 3.25
C HIS A 171 -3.86 8.26 4.02
N LEU A 172 -4.96 8.59 3.31
CA LEU A 172 -6.27 8.80 3.93
C LEU A 172 -6.72 7.52 4.65
N GLY A 173 -6.62 6.37 3.98
CA GLY A 173 -6.92 5.06 4.58
C GLY A 173 -6.09 4.77 5.83
N LEU A 174 -4.79 5.02 5.80
CA LEU A 174 -3.91 4.87 6.96
C LEU A 174 -4.31 5.81 8.11
N TYR A 175 -4.67 7.07 7.80
CA TYR A 175 -5.17 8.03 8.77
C TYR A 175 -6.44 7.50 9.46
N ILE A 176 -7.43 7.06 8.68
CA ILE A 176 -8.68 6.51 9.22
C ILE A 176 -8.45 5.23 10.03
N ARG A 177 -7.54 4.34 9.60
CA ARG A 177 -7.20 3.13 10.38
C ARG A 177 -6.57 3.47 11.72
N ARG A 178 -5.63 4.43 11.74
CA ARG A 178 -5.00 4.90 12.99
C ARG A 178 -6.01 5.59 13.91
N MET A 179 -6.89 6.41 13.35
CA MET A 179 -7.98 7.05 14.09
C MET A 179 -8.94 6.00 14.66
N SER A 180 -9.40 5.05 13.85
CA SER A 180 -10.33 4.00 14.29
C SER A 180 -9.71 3.12 15.38
N ALA A 181 -8.41 2.81 15.28
CA ALA A 181 -7.70 2.05 16.30
C ALA A 181 -7.46 2.84 17.60
N SER A 182 -7.28 4.16 17.53
CA SER A 182 -7.02 4.99 18.71
C SER A 182 -8.28 5.25 19.54
N ILE A 183 -9.42 5.49 18.87
CA ILE A 183 -10.73 5.70 19.51
C ILE A 183 -11.43 4.38 19.84
N GLY A 184 -11.02 3.29 19.19
CA GLY A 184 -11.65 1.98 19.26
C GLY A 184 -11.60 1.34 20.64
N PHE A 185 -12.42 0.31 20.81
CA PHE A 185 -12.50 -0.46 22.05
C PHE A 185 -11.14 -1.08 22.40
N ARG A 186 -10.64 -0.79 23.60
CA ARG A 186 -9.46 -1.46 24.15
C ARG A 186 -9.91 -2.77 24.82
N PRO A 187 -9.44 -3.94 24.34
CA PRO A 187 -9.79 -5.22 24.94
C PRO A 187 -9.52 -5.25 26.45
N ALA A 188 -10.40 -5.89 27.22
CA ALA A 188 -10.30 -5.92 28.68
C ALA A 188 -9.00 -6.57 29.16
N ASP A 189 -8.52 -7.56 28.43
CA ASP A 189 -7.25 -8.25 28.66
C ASP A 189 -6.04 -7.33 28.39
N LEU A 190 -6.09 -6.49 27.35
CA LEU A 190 -5.10 -5.41 27.16
C LEU A 190 -5.11 -4.44 28.34
N MET A 191 -6.28 -3.97 28.77
CA MET A 191 -6.41 -3.05 29.91
C MET A 191 -5.90 -3.66 31.21
N GLN A 192 -6.17 -4.94 31.45
CA GLN A 192 -5.66 -5.69 32.59
C GLN A 192 -4.13 -5.77 32.56
N ARG A 193 -3.53 -6.12 31.42
CA ARG A 193 -2.07 -6.24 31.26
C ARG A 193 -1.38 -4.89 31.45
N LEU A 194 -1.92 -3.81 30.87
CA LEU A 194 -1.43 -2.45 31.10
C LEU A 194 -1.49 -2.07 32.60
N SER A 195 -2.57 -2.44 33.30
CA SER A 195 -2.66 -2.22 34.75
C SER A 195 -1.64 -3.07 35.54
N GLN A 196 -1.35 -4.30 35.12
CA GLN A 196 -0.35 -5.15 35.78
C GLN A 196 1.06 -4.58 35.61
N ILE A 197 1.37 -4.07 34.41
CA ILE A 197 2.65 -3.38 34.12
C ILE A 197 2.78 -2.14 35.00
N ASN A 198 1.78 -1.25 35.01
CA ASN A 198 1.80 -0.02 35.81
C ASN A 198 1.92 -0.27 37.32
N ARG A 199 1.43 -1.40 37.81
CA ARG A 199 1.52 -1.79 39.24
C ARG A 199 2.78 -2.61 39.56
N GLY A 200 3.64 -2.89 38.58
CA GLY A 200 4.83 -3.75 38.76
C GLY A 200 4.51 -5.23 39.03
N VAL A 201 3.26 -5.67 38.79
CA VAL A 201 2.85 -7.07 38.91
C VAL A 201 3.34 -7.90 37.71
N MET A 202 3.43 -7.27 36.56
CA MET A 202 4.00 -7.85 35.34
C MET A 202 5.25 -7.05 34.97
N ASN A 203 6.41 -7.68 35.12
CA ASN A 203 7.67 -7.10 34.65
C ASN A 203 7.80 -7.34 33.15
N VAL A 204 7.95 -6.26 32.39
CA VAL A 204 8.36 -6.32 30.98
C VAL A 204 9.88 -6.33 31.00
N ASP A 205 10.49 -7.46 30.68
CA ASP A 205 11.93 -7.54 30.46
C ASP A 205 12.23 -7.21 28.98
N PRO A 206 12.75 -6.01 28.67
CA PRO A 206 13.11 -5.67 27.30
C PRO A 206 14.34 -6.45 26.80
N ASN A 207 15.06 -7.15 27.68
CA ASN A 207 16.28 -7.89 27.39
C ASN A 207 16.07 -9.41 27.48
N VAL A 208 14.83 -9.89 27.38
CA VAL A 208 14.56 -11.32 27.47
C VAL A 208 15.33 -12.05 26.37
N THR A 209 16.24 -12.95 26.76
CA THR A 209 16.90 -13.85 25.83
C THR A 209 15.96 -15.03 25.63
N LEU A 210 15.38 -15.17 24.44
CA LEU A 210 14.60 -16.33 24.08
C LEU A 210 15.59 -17.49 23.83
N GLU A 211 15.67 -18.43 24.78
CA GLU A 211 16.40 -19.71 24.61
C GLU A 211 15.66 -20.66 23.65
#